data_AF-A0A2M7AWP8-F1
#
_entry.id   AF-A0A2M7AWP8-F1
#
_cell.length_a   1.000
_cell.length_b   1.000
_cell.length_c   1.000
_cell.angle_alpha   90.00
_cell.angle_beta   90.00
_cell.angle_gamma   90.00
#
_symmetry.space_group_name_H-M   'P 1'
#
loop_
_entity.id
_entity.type
_entity.pdbx_description
1 polymer ?
#
loop_
_entity_poly.entity_id
_entity_poly.type
_entity_poly.pdbx_seq_one_letter_code
_entity_poly.pdbx_strand_id
1 'polypeptide(L)'
;QAGLREADEEMVGVMLKNIQLTVLPGAPMNPNSAFFETPAPNEGVQVFALKIPPGLLRPRISTHGKESYGFANQILKPAPHSVRADMALAEKILDCEFVSWQSATTVGDMFTVAAVARLLAHLGGHHK
;
A
#
# COMPACT_ATOMS: atom_id res chain seq x y z
N GLN A 1 -13.50 -0.11 -5.27
CA GLN A 1 -13.46 1.20 -5.95
C GLN A 1 -12.98 2.32 -5.03
N ALA A 2 -13.29 2.33 -3.73
CA ALA A 2 -12.78 3.33 -2.78
C ALA A 2 -11.24 3.35 -2.66
N GLY A 3 -10.56 2.21 -2.49
CA GLY A 3 -9.09 2.19 -2.36
C GLY A 3 -8.31 2.67 -3.59
N LEU A 4 -8.87 2.56 -4.79
CA LEU A 4 -8.27 3.16 -6.01
C LEU A 4 -8.36 4.69 -5.98
N ARG A 5 -9.51 5.20 -5.52
CA ARG A 5 -9.74 6.63 -5.34
C ARG A 5 -8.84 7.18 -4.23
N GLU A 6 -8.76 6.51 -3.09
CA GLU A 6 -7.87 6.91 -1.98
C GLU A 6 -6.40 6.90 -2.40
N ALA A 7 -5.94 5.86 -3.10
CA ALA A 7 -4.58 5.85 -3.65
C ALA A 7 -4.33 7.02 -4.64
N ASP A 8 -5.32 7.36 -5.47
CA ASP A 8 -5.24 8.51 -6.40
C ASP A 8 -5.27 9.87 -5.67
N GLU A 9 -5.97 9.96 -4.54
CA GLU A 9 -6.09 11.15 -3.71
C GLU A 9 -4.86 11.40 -2.82
N GLU A 10 -4.24 10.34 -2.30
CA GLU A 10 -3.12 10.41 -1.35
C GLU A 10 -1.74 10.30 -2.01
N MET A 11 -1.65 9.65 -3.18
CA MET A 11 -0.40 9.45 -3.95
C MET A 11 -0.35 10.31 -5.23
N VAL A 12 -0.87 11.54 -5.15
CA VAL A 12 -0.99 12.46 -6.29
C VAL A 12 0.37 12.63 -7.00
N GLY A 13 0.37 12.66 -8.34
CA GLY A 13 1.57 12.87 -9.15
C GLY A 13 2.30 11.60 -9.58
N VAL A 14 1.93 10.43 -9.05
CA VAL A 14 2.36 9.17 -9.64
C VAL A 14 1.69 9.07 -11.01
N MET A 15 2.42 8.67 -12.04
CA MET A 15 1.79 8.07 -13.21
C MET A 15 1.15 6.74 -12.77
N LEU A 16 0.07 6.78 -11.98
CA LEU A 16 -0.71 5.61 -11.56
C LEU A 16 -1.21 4.85 -12.78
N LYS A 17 -1.27 5.50 -13.96
CA LYS A 17 -1.46 4.87 -15.27
C LYS A 17 -0.57 3.65 -15.50
N ASN A 18 0.65 3.64 -14.93
CA ASN A 18 1.61 2.56 -15.12
C ASN A 18 1.72 1.62 -13.91
N ILE A 19 1.02 1.91 -12.81
CA ILE A 19 0.98 1.06 -11.63
C ILE A 19 -0.35 0.30 -11.64
N GLN A 20 -0.26 -1.03 -11.65
CA GLN A 20 -1.47 -1.85 -11.61
C GLN A 20 -1.81 -2.14 -10.16
N LEU A 21 -2.93 -1.59 -9.68
CA LEU A 21 -3.51 -1.94 -8.39
C LEU A 21 -4.50 -3.10 -8.57
N THR A 22 -4.32 -4.14 -7.77
CA THR A 22 -5.24 -5.29 -7.73
C THR A 22 -5.73 -5.48 -6.30
N VAL A 23 -7.05 -5.59 -6.12
CA VAL A 23 -7.62 -5.98 -4.82
C VAL A 23 -7.28 -7.44 -4.58
N LEU A 24 -6.61 -7.74 -3.46
CA LEU A 24 -6.29 -9.12 -3.12
C LEU A 24 -7.53 -9.83 -2.56
N PRO A 25 -7.80 -11.09 -2.96
CA PRO A 25 -8.96 -11.82 -2.48
C PRO A 25 -8.88 -12.10 -0.98
N GLY A 26 -10.05 -12.24 -0.35
CA GLY A 26 -10.21 -12.58 1.07
C GLY A 26 -11.15 -11.63 1.80
N ALA A 27 -11.65 -12.06 2.96
CA ALA A 27 -12.48 -11.22 3.82
C ALA A 27 -11.70 -9.98 4.30
N PRO A 28 -12.34 -8.82 4.55
CA PRO A 28 -11.70 -7.68 5.19
C PRO A 28 -11.03 -8.10 6.51
N MET A 29 -9.83 -7.59 6.77
CA MET A 29 -9.10 -7.89 8.00
C MET A 29 -9.59 -6.98 9.11
N ASN A 30 -10.10 -7.58 10.16
CA ASN A 30 -10.25 -6.93 11.45
C ASN A 30 -9.70 -7.92 12.49
N PRO A 31 -8.37 -7.97 12.71
CA PRO A 31 -7.85 -8.67 13.87
C PRO A 31 -8.46 -7.91 15.04
N ASN A 32 -9.36 -8.56 15.80
CA ASN A 32 -10.04 -8.02 16.97
C ASN A 32 -9.06 -7.40 17.97
N SER A 33 -8.58 -6.21 17.64
CA SER A 33 -7.68 -5.35 18.35
C SER A 33 -8.60 -4.45 19.16
N ALA A 34 -8.34 -4.33 20.46
CA ALA A 34 -9.13 -3.46 21.34
C ALA A 34 -9.17 -1.98 20.91
N PHE A 35 -8.48 -1.61 19.82
CA PHE A 35 -8.31 -0.25 19.32
C PHE A 35 -8.90 -0.02 17.93
N PHE A 36 -9.50 -1.03 17.28
CA PHE A 36 -10.11 -0.89 15.95
C PHE A 36 -11.52 -1.49 15.93
N GLU A 37 -12.53 -0.63 16.08
CA GLU A 37 -13.93 -0.98 15.84
C GLU A 37 -14.30 -0.63 14.40
N THR A 38 -14.87 -1.58 13.68
CA THR A 38 -15.44 -1.36 12.35
C THR A 38 -16.96 -1.20 12.49
N PRO A 39 -17.57 -0.08 12.08
CA PRO A 39 -18.97 0.22 12.35
C PRO A 39 -19.98 -0.76 11.74
N ALA A 40 -19.63 -1.52 10.70
CA ALA A 40 -20.51 -2.51 10.09
C ALA A 40 -19.88 -3.89 9.83
N PRO A 41 -20.70 -4.97 9.74
CA PRO A 41 -20.25 -6.27 9.26
C PRO A 41 -19.74 -6.18 7.82
N ASN A 42 -18.53 -6.70 7.57
CA ASN A 42 -17.77 -6.59 6.31
C ASN A 42 -17.01 -5.27 6.09
N GLU A 43 -16.86 -4.45 7.11
CA GLU A 43 -15.85 -3.39 7.13
C GLU A 43 -14.53 -3.90 7.72
N GLY A 44 -13.45 -3.16 7.50
CA GLY A 44 -12.10 -3.52 7.94
C GLY A 44 -11.03 -3.25 6.89
N VAL A 45 -9.82 -3.69 7.16
CA VAL A 45 -8.66 -3.43 6.31
C VAL A 45 -8.69 -4.33 5.08
N GLN A 46 -8.73 -3.71 3.90
CA GLN A 46 -8.56 -4.39 2.63
C GLN A 46 -7.09 -4.37 2.21
N VAL A 47 -6.62 -5.46 1.60
CA VAL A 47 -5.25 -5.56 1.10
C VAL A 47 -5.25 -5.43 -0.40
N PHE A 48 -4.30 -4.65 -0.91
CA PHE A 48 -4.09 -4.44 -2.33
C PHE A 48 -2.68 -4.85 -2.71
N ALA A 49 -2.52 -5.34 -3.94
CA ALA A 49 -1.23 -5.53 -4.57
C ALA A 49 -0.98 -4.40 -5.57
N LEU A 50 0.25 -3.90 -5.57
CA LEU A 50 0.75 -2.91 -6.51
C LEU A 50 1.81 -3.55 -7.39
N LYS A 51 1.63 -3.53 -8.71
CA LYS A 51 2.68 -3.87 -9.67
C LYS A 51 3.35 -2.58 -10.14
N ILE A 52 4.60 -2.38 -9.72
CA ILE A 52 5.37 -1.17 -10.01
C ILE A 52 6.45 -1.50 -11.05
N PRO A 53 6.54 -0.77 -12.17
CA PRO A 53 7.63 -0.92 -13.13
C PRO A 53 9.00 -0.65 -12.50
N PRO A 54 10.06 -1.42 -12.84
CA PRO A 54 11.39 -1.24 -12.25
C PRO A 54 11.96 0.17 -12.42
N GLY A 55 11.67 0.84 -13.54
CA GLY A 55 12.12 2.21 -13.80
C GLY A 55 11.51 3.29 -12.88
N LEU A 56 10.50 2.94 -12.07
CA LEU A 56 9.90 3.83 -11.07
C LEU A 56 10.46 3.60 -9.66
N LEU A 57 11.31 2.58 -9.48
CA LEU A 57 11.93 2.26 -8.20
C LEU A 57 13.40 2.68 -8.20
N ARG A 58 13.89 3.03 -7.01
CA ARG A 58 15.32 3.21 -6.73
C ARG A 58 15.72 2.36 -5.53
N PRO A 59 16.92 1.77 -5.54
CA PRO A 59 17.46 1.13 -4.35
C PRO A 59 17.66 2.17 -3.24
N ARG A 60 17.40 1.75 -2.01
CA ARG A 60 17.60 2.51 -0.77
C ARG A 60 18.10 1.57 0.32
N ILE A 61 18.62 2.17 1.38
CA ILE A 61 18.87 1.46 2.64
C ILE A 61 17.74 1.86 3.57
N SER A 62 17.03 0.88 4.09
CA SER A 62 15.96 1.09 5.07
C SER A 62 16.48 1.78 6.33
N THR A 63 15.56 2.33 7.12
CA THR A 63 15.87 2.87 8.46
C THR A 63 16.53 1.83 9.38
N HIS A 64 16.40 0.53 9.06
CA HIS A 64 16.98 -0.59 9.79
C HIS A 64 18.25 -1.16 9.13
N GLY A 65 18.85 -0.47 8.15
CA GLY A 65 20.13 -0.88 7.54
C GLY A 65 20.03 -2.04 6.54
N LYS A 66 18.82 -2.48 6.19
CA LYS A 66 18.58 -3.53 5.17
C LYS A 66 18.35 -2.92 3.80
N GLU A 67 18.66 -3.66 2.74
CA GLU A 67 18.29 -3.28 1.37
C GLU A 67 16.77 -3.12 1.25
N SER A 68 16.36 -1.99 0.69
CA SER A 68 14.97 -1.67 0.41
C SER A 68 14.85 -0.92 -0.91
N TYR A 69 13.62 -0.67 -1.34
CA TYR A 69 13.32 0.17 -2.48
C TYR A 69 12.42 1.32 -2.07
N GLY A 70 12.54 2.46 -2.74
CA GLY A 70 11.55 3.52 -2.69
C GLY A 70 11.22 4.00 -4.09
N PHE A 71 10.21 4.85 -4.24
CA PHE A 71 9.96 5.50 -5.52
C PHE A 71 11.15 6.39 -5.91
N ALA A 72 11.48 6.41 -7.19
CA ALA A 72 12.42 7.38 -7.76
C ALA A 72 11.89 8.82 -7.56
N ASN A 73 12.81 9.80 -7.51
CA ASN A 73 12.54 11.19 -7.09
C ASN A 73 11.23 11.79 -7.66
N GLN A 74 10.45 12.43 -6.77
CA GLN A 74 9.28 13.28 -7.07
C GLN A 74 8.10 12.61 -7.79
N ILE A 75 7.99 11.28 -7.73
CA ILE A 75 6.79 10.59 -8.23
C ILE A 75 5.60 10.86 -7.29
N LEU A 76 5.81 10.83 -5.97
CA LEU A 76 4.82 11.27 -5.00
C LEU A 76 4.92 12.79 -4.86
N LYS A 77 3.91 13.51 -5.33
CA LYS A 77 3.78 14.96 -5.14
C LYS A 77 2.58 15.24 -4.24
N PRO A 78 2.68 16.18 -3.29
CA PRO A 78 1.48 16.63 -2.60
C PRO A 78 0.47 17.12 -3.64
N ALA A 79 -0.80 16.70 -3.53
CA ALA A 79 -1.86 17.34 -4.29
C ALA A 79 -1.79 18.86 -4.12
N PRO A 80 -1.81 19.65 -5.21
CA PRO A 80 -1.89 21.10 -5.09
C PRO A 80 -3.16 21.47 -4.33
N HIS A 81 -3.04 22.43 -3.41
CA HIS A 81 -4.14 22.92 -2.55
C HIS A 81 -5.38 23.41 -3.31
N SER A 82 -5.29 23.57 -4.63
CA SER A 82 -6.35 24.07 -5.51
C SER A 82 -7.36 23.01 -5.97
N VAL A 83 -7.16 21.72 -5.65
CA VAL A 83 -7.99 20.65 -6.24
C VAL A 83 -9.27 20.39 -5.44
N ARG A 84 -9.25 20.54 -4.10
CA ARG A 84 -10.44 20.35 -3.23
C ARG A 84 -10.10 20.66 -1.76
N ALA A 85 -10.93 21.46 -1.07
CA ALA A 85 -10.68 21.87 0.32
C ALA A 85 -10.75 20.68 1.31
N ASP A 86 -11.51 19.65 0.97
CA ASP A 86 -11.62 18.35 1.64
C ASP A 86 -10.35 17.50 1.52
N MET A 87 -9.56 17.66 0.44
CA MET A 87 -8.26 16.97 0.27
C MET A 87 -7.12 17.62 1.07
N ALA A 88 -7.32 18.83 1.60
CA ALA A 88 -6.31 19.48 2.43
C ALA A 88 -6.16 18.79 3.81
N LEU A 89 -7.18 18.04 4.23
CA LEU A 89 -7.23 17.32 5.51
C LEU A 89 -6.89 15.83 5.41
N ALA A 90 -6.73 15.30 4.19
CA ALA A 90 -6.33 13.91 3.98
C ALA A 90 -4.83 13.73 4.31
N GLU A 91 -4.48 12.63 4.97
CA GLU A 91 -3.09 12.27 5.21
C GLU A 91 -2.36 12.09 3.86
N LYS A 92 -1.18 12.68 3.73
CA LYS A 92 -0.43 12.66 2.46
C LYS A 92 0.72 11.66 2.55
N ILE A 93 0.78 10.73 1.60
CA ILE A 93 1.92 9.81 1.48
C ILE A 93 3.04 10.53 0.71
N LEU A 94 4.02 11.04 1.45
CA LEU A 94 5.14 11.81 0.89
C LEU A 94 6.35 10.94 0.51
N ASP A 95 6.49 9.78 1.16
CA ASP A 95 7.53 8.80 0.88
C ASP A 95 7.01 7.41 1.25
N CYS A 96 7.59 6.37 0.67
CA CYS A 96 7.31 4.99 1.03
C CYS A 96 8.56 4.11 0.92
N GLU A 97 8.58 3.07 1.73
CA GLU A 97 9.62 2.05 1.71
C GLU A 97 9.01 0.70 1.34
N PHE A 98 9.63 0.03 0.37
CA PHE A 98 9.30 -1.32 -0.04
C PHE A 98 10.40 -2.27 0.44
N VAL A 99 10.03 -3.17 1.34
CA VAL A 99 10.91 -4.23 1.87
C VAL A 99 10.59 -5.57 1.23
N SER A 100 11.52 -6.52 1.34
CA SER A 100 11.28 -7.89 0.90
C SER A 100 10.17 -8.55 1.72
N TRP A 101 9.38 -9.41 1.08
CA TRP A 101 8.31 -10.13 1.77
C TRP A 101 8.86 -10.98 2.93
N GLN A 102 10.06 -11.53 2.79
CA GLN A 102 10.74 -12.26 3.86
C GLN A 102 10.93 -11.38 5.10
N SER A 103 11.37 -10.14 4.91
CA SER A 103 11.50 -9.18 6.01
C SER A 103 10.13 -8.82 6.59
N ALA A 104 9.14 -8.59 5.74
CA ALA A 104 7.78 -8.28 6.16
C ALA A 104 7.10 -9.41 6.97
N THR A 105 7.42 -10.69 6.72
CA THR A 105 6.88 -11.79 7.55
C THR A 105 7.41 -11.83 8.97
N THR A 106 8.49 -11.11 9.26
CA THR A 106 9.15 -11.10 10.58
C THR A 106 8.74 -9.93 11.47
N VAL A 107 7.88 -9.03 10.98
CA VAL A 107 7.41 -7.90 11.79
C VAL A 107 6.31 -8.33 12.76
N GLY A 108 6.19 -7.65 13.90
CA GLY A 108 5.16 -7.93 14.90
C GLY A 108 3.75 -7.46 14.55
N ASP A 109 3.57 -6.84 13.37
CA ASP A 109 2.28 -6.36 12.90
C ASP A 109 1.51 -7.47 12.14
N MET A 110 0.38 -7.88 12.70
CA MET A 110 -0.47 -8.94 12.13
C MET A 110 -1.06 -8.55 10.76
N PHE A 111 -1.35 -7.28 10.53
CA PHE A 111 -1.87 -6.83 9.23
C PHE A 111 -0.83 -7.03 8.13
N THR A 112 0.42 -6.65 8.38
CA THR A 112 1.54 -6.86 7.46
C THR A 112 1.75 -8.35 7.16
N VAL A 113 1.77 -9.20 8.19
CA VAL A 113 1.97 -10.66 7.99
C VAL A 113 0.82 -11.27 7.18
N ALA A 114 -0.43 -10.91 7.47
CA ALA A 114 -1.58 -11.36 6.71
C ALA A 114 -1.59 -10.83 5.27
N ALA A 115 -1.18 -9.58 5.05
CA ALA A 115 -1.04 -8.99 3.73
C ALA A 115 -0.01 -9.73 2.88
N VAL A 116 1.14 -10.10 3.45
CA VAL A 116 2.15 -10.92 2.76
C VAL A 116 1.58 -12.28 2.36
N ALA A 117 0.85 -12.95 3.24
CA ALA A 117 0.24 -14.24 2.93
C ALA A 117 -0.74 -14.13 1.75
N ARG A 118 -1.58 -13.07 1.71
CA ARG A 118 -2.48 -12.81 0.57
C ARG A 118 -1.72 -12.51 -0.71
N LEU A 119 -0.64 -11.74 -0.62
CA LEU A 119 0.20 -11.41 -1.78
C LEU A 119 0.84 -12.68 -2.37
N LEU A 120 1.43 -13.53 -1.52
CA LEU A 120 2.03 -14.79 -1.95
C LEU A 120 0.99 -15.75 -2.55
N ALA A 121 -0.21 -15.85 -1.94
CA ALA A 121 -1.30 -16.65 -2.49
C ALA A 121 -1.76 -16.13 -3.87
N HIS A 122 -1.84 -14.81 -4.04
CA HIS A 122 -2.15 -14.19 -5.33
C HIS A 122 -1.08 -14.50 -6.39
N LEU A 123 0.20 -14.34 -6.05
CA LEU A 123 1.32 -14.63 -6.95
C LEU A 123 1.41 -16.13 -7.30
N GLY A 124 1.22 -17.02 -6.32
CA GLY A 124 1.24 -18.48 -6.51
C GLY A 124 0.02 -19.02 -7.25
N GLY A 125 -1.12 -18.33 -7.20
CA GLY A 125 -2.35 -18.68 -7.92
C GLY A 125 -2.26 -18.53 -9.44
N HIS A 126 -1.24 -17.82 -9.96
CA HIS A 126 -1.00 -17.64 -11.40
C HIS A 126 -0.20 -18.79 -12.05
N HIS A 127 0.08 -19.88 -11.32
CA HIS A 127 0.73 -21.10 -11.84
C HIS A 127 -0.24 -22.24 -12.20
N LYS A 128 -1.47 -21.92 -12.61
CA LYS A 128 -2.42 -22.90 -13.17
C LYS A 128 -2.89 -22.50 -14.55
#